data_AF-A0A659PIW9-F1
#
_entry.id   AF-A0A659PIW9-F1
#
_cell.length_a   1.000
_cell.length_b   1.000
_cell.length_c   1.000
_cell.angle_alpha   90.00
_cell.angle_beta   90.00
_cell.angle_gamma   90.00
#
_symmetry.space_group_name_H-M   'P 1'
#
loop_
_entity.id
_entity.type
_entity.pdbx_description
1 polymer ?
#
loop_
_entity_poly.entity_id
_entity_poly.type
_entity_poly.pdbx_seq_one_letter_code
_entity_poly.pdbx_strand_id
1 'polypeptide(L)'
;SLTGHVQVTLAEQPEWQIDLQSSKLNLDNLLPHHSAVAQTGGAVSQGQNTLPLTRPVIASRVGAPPYQGLQSFTAEIALQADSVRWRGMDFTQVSTKMSNQAGLLDITELQGKLADGEMSLPGTLDARTASPRIEFHPRLNHVEIGTILKAFNYPISLTGKMSLVGDFSGADIDAEAFRHSWKGKAHVDMSNTRLEGMNFQQLVQQAVERSGGDAQQSQENMDNATRLDRFPPDLPRNKGPLPHADRGGRSSLLAV
;
A
#
# COMPACT_ATOMS: atom_id res chain seq x y z
N SER A 1 -24.80 -4.60 9.13
CA SER A 1 -25.09 -6.00 9.49
C SER A 1 -24.13 -6.91 8.74
N LEU A 2 -23.85 -8.09 9.29
CA LEU A 2 -23.10 -9.16 8.63
C LEU A 2 -24.05 -10.35 8.50
N THR A 3 -24.20 -10.88 7.28
CA THR A 3 -25.09 -11.99 6.95
C THR A 3 -24.34 -12.98 6.08
N GLY A 4 -24.74 -14.24 6.08
CA GLY A 4 -24.11 -15.27 5.23
C GLY A 4 -23.99 -16.62 5.93
N HIS A 5 -23.18 -17.48 5.36
CA HIS A 5 -22.98 -18.85 5.80
C HIS A 5 -21.50 -19.09 6.11
N VAL A 6 -21.25 -19.73 7.25
CA VAL A 6 -19.94 -20.22 7.64
C VAL A 6 -20.10 -21.69 7.97
N GLN A 7 -19.42 -22.54 7.22
CA GLN A 7 -19.40 -23.98 7.45
C GLN A 7 -17.97 -24.40 7.74
N VAL A 8 -17.83 -25.30 8.70
CA VAL A 8 -16.54 -25.92 9.04
C VAL A 8 -16.69 -27.42 9.07
N THR A 9 -15.84 -28.11 8.33
CA THR A 9 -15.67 -29.56 8.43
C THR A 9 -14.46 -29.81 9.31
N LEU A 10 -14.70 -30.36 10.51
CA LEU A 10 -13.63 -30.72 11.43
C LEU A 10 -13.00 -32.05 10.96
N ALA A 11 -11.84 -31.93 10.33
CA ALA A 11 -10.93 -33.04 10.00
C ALA A 11 -9.55 -32.79 10.63
N GLU A 12 -8.56 -33.65 10.35
CA GLU A 12 -7.17 -33.42 10.80
C GLU A 12 -6.65 -32.04 10.36
N GLN A 13 -7.05 -31.62 9.17
CA GLN A 13 -6.95 -30.25 8.70
C GLN A 13 -8.37 -29.69 8.51
N PRO A 14 -8.80 -28.68 9.29
CA PRO A 14 -10.13 -28.13 9.17
C PRO A 14 -10.34 -27.47 7.81
N GLU A 15 -11.49 -27.74 7.22
CA GLU A 15 -11.94 -27.13 5.97
C GLU A 15 -13.02 -26.08 6.27
N TRP A 16 -12.81 -24.87 5.79
CA TRP A 16 -13.71 -23.74 5.98
C TRP A 16 -14.39 -23.34 4.68
N GLN A 17 -15.69 -23.13 4.71
CA GLN A 17 -16.44 -22.50 3.62
C GLN A 17 -17.11 -21.27 4.19
N ILE A 18 -16.71 -20.10 3.70
CA ILE A 18 -17.13 -18.81 4.21
C ILE A 18 -17.74 -18.03 3.05
N ASP A 19 -19.05 -17.77 3.12
CA ASP A 19 -19.76 -16.89 2.19
C ASP A 19 -20.47 -15.80 3.00
N LEU A 20 -19.93 -14.59 2.94
CA LEU A 20 -20.38 -13.48 3.79
C LEU A 20 -20.73 -12.25 2.96
N GLN A 21 -21.76 -11.54 3.42
CA GLN A 21 -22.16 -10.23 2.94
C GLN A 21 -22.23 -9.24 4.10
N SER A 22 -21.66 -8.06 3.92
CA SER A 22 -21.68 -7.00 4.94
C SER A 22 -22.10 -5.66 4.36
N SER A 23 -22.96 -4.93 5.08
CA SER A 23 -23.25 -3.54 4.72
C SER A 23 -22.06 -2.61 5.00
N LYS A 24 -21.26 -2.92 6.04
CA LYS A 24 -20.11 -2.11 6.43
C LYS A 24 -19.13 -2.94 7.24
N LEU A 25 -17.89 -2.97 6.77
CA LEU A 25 -16.78 -3.61 7.46
C LEU A 25 -15.73 -2.56 7.82
N ASN A 26 -15.27 -2.53 9.07
CA ASN A 26 -14.19 -1.63 9.48
C ASN A 26 -12.96 -2.46 9.88
N LEU A 27 -11.99 -2.57 8.97
CA LEU A 27 -10.78 -3.35 9.19
C LEU A 27 -9.80 -2.65 10.14
N ASP A 28 -9.90 -1.33 10.32
CA ASP A 28 -9.06 -0.59 11.25
C ASP A 28 -9.26 -1.03 12.71
N ASN A 29 -10.45 -1.56 13.02
CA ASN A 29 -10.78 -2.06 14.35
C ASN A 29 -10.54 -3.57 14.50
N LEU A 30 -10.34 -4.30 13.39
CA LEU A 30 -10.28 -5.76 13.36
C LEU A 30 -8.85 -6.28 13.22
N LEU A 31 -7.99 -5.52 12.53
CA LEU A 31 -6.60 -5.89 12.37
C LEU A 31 -5.80 -5.33 13.55
N PRO A 32 -5.05 -6.16 14.28
CA PRO A 32 -4.17 -5.66 15.33
C PRO A 32 -3.20 -4.67 14.70
N HIS A 33 -3.22 -3.42 15.18
CA HIS A 33 -2.21 -2.45 14.80
C HIS A 33 -0.85 -3.04 15.18
N HIS A 34 0.00 -3.31 14.19
CA HIS A 34 1.41 -3.53 14.44
C HIS A 34 1.99 -2.18 14.87
N SER A 35 1.75 -1.82 16.12
CA SER A 35 2.51 -0.78 16.79
C SER A 35 3.93 -1.32 16.82
N ALA A 36 4.78 -0.82 15.92
CA ALA A 36 6.21 -0.96 16.07
C ALA A 36 6.54 -0.43 17.47
N VAL A 37 6.79 -1.34 18.40
CA VAL A 37 7.24 -1.01 19.74
C VAL A 37 8.63 -0.41 19.55
N ALA A 38 8.70 0.91 19.45
CA ALA A 38 9.92 1.66 19.60
C ALA A 38 10.40 1.45 21.04
N GLN A 39 11.21 0.41 21.24
CA GLN A 39 12.04 0.30 22.42
C GLN A 39 13.18 1.29 22.27
N THR A 40 13.04 2.44 22.92
CA THR A 40 14.17 3.30 23.24
C THR A 40 14.05 3.78 24.69
N GLY A 41 14.87 3.17 25.56
CA GLY A 41 15.64 3.91 26.57
C GLY A 41 14.95 4.35 27.85
N GLY A 42 15.11 3.53 28.89
CA GLY A 42 15.46 3.89 30.27
C GLY A 42 15.04 5.24 30.86
N ALA A 43 14.14 5.19 31.85
CA ALA A 43 14.21 6.05 33.03
C ALA A 43 13.72 5.26 34.25
N VAL A 44 14.58 5.17 35.25
CA VAL A 44 14.33 4.60 36.58
C VAL A 44 13.42 5.54 37.36
N SER A 45 12.33 5.01 37.94
CA SER A 45 11.62 5.64 39.06
C SER A 45 11.13 4.55 40.01
N GLN A 46 11.67 4.56 41.22
CA GLN A 46 11.19 3.78 42.37
C GLN A 46 9.85 4.34 42.86
N GLY A 47 8.90 3.47 43.19
CA GLY A 47 7.61 3.84 43.75
C GLY A 47 6.69 2.64 43.96
N GLN A 48 6.66 2.17 45.20
CA GLN A 48 5.96 1.02 45.78
C GLN A 48 4.42 1.08 45.60
N ASN A 49 3.77 0.06 45.01
CA ASN A 49 2.51 -0.54 45.51
C ASN A 49 2.12 -1.80 44.70
N THR A 50 1.69 -2.84 45.42
CA THR A 50 1.40 -4.19 44.93
C THR A 50 -0.04 -4.34 44.42
N LEU A 51 -0.18 -4.85 43.18
CA LEU A 51 -1.31 -5.66 42.72
C LEU A 51 -0.69 -6.76 41.82
N PRO A 52 -0.97 -8.07 42.03
CA PRO A 52 -0.55 -9.08 41.07
C PRO A 52 -1.47 -8.95 39.84
N LEU A 53 -1.13 -8.03 38.93
CA LEU A 53 -1.61 -8.13 37.56
C LEU A 53 -1.00 -9.41 37.00
N THR A 54 -1.84 -10.43 36.82
CA THR A 54 -1.56 -11.53 35.92
C THR A 54 -1.10 -10.93 34.60
N ARG A 55 0.21 -10.97 34.36
CA ARG A 55 0.76 -10.63 33.05
C ARG A 55 0.05 -11.55 32.06
N PRO A 56 -0.61 -11.02 31.02
CA PRO A 56 -0.94 -11.85 29.88
C PRO A 56 0.36 -12.51 29.46
N VAL A 57 0.36 -13.84 29.34
CA VAL A 57 1.47 -14.53 28.70
C VAL A 57 1.46 -14.04 27.26
N ILE A 58 2.29 -13.05 26.97
CA ILE A 58 2.57 -12.63 25.61
C ILE A 58 3.35 -13.81 25.03
N ALA A 59 2.65 -14.72 24.35
CA ALA A 59 3.27 -15.63 23.42
C ALA A 59 3.73 -14.81 22.21
N SER A 60 4.71 -13.92 22.42
CA SER A 60 5.52 -13.41 21.33
C SER A 60 6.28 -14.64 20.82
N ARG A 61 5.74 -15.33 19.81
CA ARG A 61 6.52 -16.28 19.03
C ARG A 61 7.56 -15.48 18.24
N VAL A 62 8.59 -15.02 18.94
CA VAL A 62 9.79 -14.46 18.34
C VAL A 62 10.43 -15.60 17.56
N GLY A 63 10.31 -15.58 16.24
CA GLY A 63 10.95 -16.56 15.35
C GLY A 63 10.04 -17.59 14.68
N ALA A 64 8.71 -17.49 14.77
CA ALA A 64 7.85 -18.28 13.89
C ALA A 64 7.95 -17.73 12.45
N PRO A 65 8.24 -18.58 11.44
CA PRO A 65 8.11 -18.20 10.04
C PRO A 65 6.79 -17.48 9.77
N PRO A 66 6.80 -16.40 8.97
CA PRO A 66 5.59 -15.66 8.67
C PRO A 66 4.57 -16.57 7.97
N TYR A 67 3.29 -16.29 8.17
CA TYR A 67 2.17 -16.98 7.51
C TYR A 67 1.97 -18.48 7.87
N GLN A 68 2.64 -19.01 8.89
CA GLN A 68 2.45 -20.39 9.36
C GLN A 68 0.99 -20.76 9.64
N GLY A 69 0.17 -19.78 10.05
CA GLY A 69 -1.26 -20.01 10.28
C GLY A 69 -2.03 -20.50 9.05
N LEU A 70 -1.56 -20.19 7.83
CA LEU A 70 -2.19 -20.65 6.60
C LEU A 70 -2.02 -22.16 6.37
N GLN A 71 -0.97 -22.77 6.93
CA GLN A 71 -0.70 -24.19 6.76
C GLN A 71 -1.67 -25.10 7.53
N SER A 72 -2.36 -24.57 8.53
CA SER A 72 -3.17 -25.39 9.45
C SER A 72 -4.62 -25.61 9.01
N PHE A 73 -5.04 -25.12 7.83
CA PHE A 73 -6.42 -25.26 7.36
C PHE A 73 -6.54 -25.18 5.83
N THR A 74 -7.66 -25.64 5.31
CA THR A 74 -8.12 -25.30 3.96
C THR A 74 -9.33 -24.37 4.06
N ALA A 75 -9.49 -23.45 3.11
CA ALA A 75 -10.64 -22.55 3.09
C ALA A 75 -11.03 -22.14 1.68
N GLU A 76 -12.33 -21.96 1.47
CA GLU A 76 -12.93 -21.20 0.38
C GLU A 76 -13.65 -20.00 0.98
N ILE A 77 -13.32 -18.79 0.53
CA ILE A 77 -13.80 -17.55 1.14
C ILE A 77 -14.32 -16.63 0.05
N ALA A 78 -15.61 -16.32 0.11
CA ALA A 78 -16.28 -15.27 -0.62
C ALA A 78 -16.79 -14.21 0.35
N LEU A 79 -16.45 -12.95 0.10
CA LEU A 79 -16.92 -11.82 0.90
C LEU A 79 -17.34 -10.68 -0.02
N GLN A 80 -18.57 -10.19 0.18
CA GLN A 80 -19.06 -8.96 -0.44
C GLN A 80 -19.32 -7.92 0.64
N ALA A 81 -18.90 -6.68 0.40
CA ALA A 81 -19.19 -5.59 1.32
C ALA A 81 -19.53 -4.29 0.57
N ASP A 82 -20.65 -3.67 0.96
CA ASP A 82 -21.05 -2.39 0.36
C ASP A 82 -20.02 -1.29 0.66
N SER A 83 -19.46 -1.31 1.87
CA SER A 83 -18.41 -0.41 2.32
C SER A 83 -17.37 -1.11 3.20
N VAL A 84 -16.10 -0.82 2.96
CA VAL A 84 -14.97 -1.28 3.80
C VAL A 84 -14.11 -0.09 4.17
N ARG A 85 -13.84 0.08 5.46
CA ARG A 85 -12.85 1.06 5.95
C ARG A 85 -11.53 0.37 6.25
N TRP A 86 -10.44 0.86 5.65
CA TRP A 86 -9.10 0.38 5.92
C TRP A 86 -8.07 1.50 5.75
N ARG A 87 -7.21 1.66 6.75
CA ARG A 87 -6.22 2.74 6.90
C ARG A 87 -6.85 4.12 6.71
N GLY A 88 -8.08 4.30 7.21
CA GLY A 88 -8.86 5.52 7.00
C GLY A 88 -9.37 5.76 5.58
N MET A 89 -9.10 4.86 4.63
CA MET A 89 -9.71 4.88 3.29
C MET A 89 -11.06 4.18 3.34
N ASP A 90 -12.06 4.78 2.69
CA ASP A 90 -13.39 4.19 2.54
C ASP A 90 -13.54 3.62 1.13
N PHE A 91 -13.52 2.29 1.07
CA PHE A 91 -13.80 1.53 -0.14
C PHE A 91 -15.29 1.25 -0.24
N THR A 92 -15.80 1.17 -1.47
CA THR A 92 -17.18 0.76 -1.76
C THR A 92 -17.21 -0.37 -2.78
N GLN A 93 -18.32 -1.11 -2.84
CA GLN A 93 -18.51 -2.22 -3.77
C GLN A 93 -17.36 -3.25 -3.70
N VAL A 94 -16.98 -3.61 -2.48
CA VAL A 94 -15.85 -4.50 -2.25
C VAL A 94 -16.29 -5.94 -2.47
N SER A 95 -15.52 -6.67 -3.27
CA SER A 95 -15.71 -8.09 -3.52
C SER A 95 -14.38 -8.81 -3.42
N THR A 96 -14.39 -9.90 -2.65
CA THR A 96 -13.23 -10.75 -2.38
C THR A 96 -13.59 -12.20 -2.61
N LYS A 97 -12.75 -12.91 -3.35
CA LYS A 97 -12.74 -14.38 -3.45
C LYS A 97 -11.33 -14.89 -3.29
N MET A 98 -11.14 -15.75 -2.31
CA MET A 98 -9.85 -16.34 -2.01
C MET A 98 -9.99 -17.77 -1.53
N SER A 99 -9.01 -18.60 -1.84
CA SER A 99 -8.90 -19.96 -1.33
C SER A 99 -7.56 -20.13 -0.61
N ASN A 100 -7.55 -20.93 0.45
CA ASN A 100 -6.32 -21.37 1.10
C ASN A 100 -6.27 -22.89 1.04
N GLN A 101 -5.19 -23.44 0.50
CA GLN A 101 -4.93 -24.87 0.47
C GLN A 101 -3.68 -25.15 1.29
N ALA A 102 -3.83 -25.25 2.61
CA ALA A 102 -2.75 -25.64 3.51
C ALA A 102 -1.47 -24.80 3.35
N GLY A 103 -1.60 -23.48 3.17
CA GLY A 103 -0.48 -22.57 3.01
C GLY A 103 -0.29 -22.04 1.60
N LEU A 104 -1.02 -22.56 0.60
CA LEU A 104 -1.17 -21.91 -0.69
C LEU A 104 -2.43 -21.05 -0.69
N LEU A 105 -2.28 -19.75 -0.49
CA LEU A 105 -3.35 -18.76 -0.59
C LEU A 105 -3.43 -18.24 -2.03
N ASP A 106 -4.60 -18.37 -2.65
CA ASP A 106 -4.91 -17.81 -3.96
C ASP A 106 -6.03 -16.77 -3.81
N ILE A 107 -5.77 -15.54 -4.26
CA ILE A 107 -6.69 -14.42 -4.23
C ILE A 107 -7.09 -14.13 -5.67
N THR A 108 -8.17 -14.80 -6.09
CA THR A 108 -8.70 -14.69 -7.46
C THR A 108 -9.45 -13.39 -7.69
N GLU A 109 -10.04 -12.83 -6.64
CA GLU A 109 -10.75 -11.56 -6.67
C GLU A 109 -10.46 -10.80 -5.38
N LEU A 110 -9.99 -9.57 -5.52
CA LEU A 110 -9.94 -8.59 -4.44
C LEU A 110 -10.08 -7.23 -5.11
N GLN A 111 -11.29 -6.69 -5.11
CA GLN A 111 -11.60 -5.48 -5.86
C GLN A 111 -12.57 -4.57 -5.11
N GLY A 112 -12.58 -3.31 -5.52
CA GLY A 112 -13.50 -2.31 -4.99
C GLY A 112 -13.24 -0.93 -5.57
N LYS A 113 -14.03 0.04 -5.13
CA LYS A 113 -13.92 1.45 -5.54
C LYS A 113 -13.37 2.29 -4.41
N LEU A 114 -12.49 3.22 -4.74
CA LEU A 114 -11.98 4.24 -3.84
C LEU A 114 -12.34 5.63 -4.43
N ALA A 115 -13.37 6.25 -3.84
CA ALA A 115 -14.08 7.37 -4.47
C ALA A 115 -14.51 6.99 -5.90
N ASP A 116 -14.13 7.78 -6.91
CA ASP A 116 -14.46 7.52 -8.31
C ASP A 116 -13.51 6.53 -9.01
N GLY A 117 -12.42 6.11 -8.33
CA GLY A 117 -11.43 5.19 -8.88
C GLY A 117 -11.75 3.73 -8.60
N GLU A 118 -11.24 2.83 -9.43
CA GLU A 118 -11.40 1.38 -9.29
C GLU A 118 -10.06 0.72 -8.95
N MET A 119 -10.11 -0.31 -8.12
CA MET A 119 -8.95 -1.04 -7.62
C MET A 119 -9.19 -2.54 -7.67
N SER A 120 -8.16 -3.29 -8.09
CA SER A 120 -8.12 -4.74 -8.03
C SER A 120 -6.71 -5.19 -7.65
N LEU A 121 -6.59 -6.17 -6.75
CA LEU A 121 -5.33 -6.69 -6.25
C LEU A 121 -5.37 -8.22 -6.12
N PRO A 122 -5.52 -8.97 -7.23
CA PRO A 122 -5.38 -10.41 -7.21
C PRO A 122 -3.93 -10.82 -6.98
N GLY A 123 -3.72 -12.05 -6.52
CA GLY A 123 -2.38 -12.55 -6.23
C GLY A 123 -2.35 -13.90 -5.54
N THR A 124 -1.14 -14.37 -5.26
CA THR A 124 -0.90 -15.65 -4.59
C THR A 124 0.13 -15.48 -3.47
N LEU A 125 0.02 -16.31 -2.44
CA LEU A 125 1.00 -16.46 -1.38
C LEU A 125 1.21 -17.96 -1.13
N ASP A 126 2.40 -18.44 -1.45
CA ASP A 126 2.84 -19.79 -1.12
C ASP A 126 3.72 -19.74 0.14
N ALA A 127 3.12 -20.10 1.25
CA ALA A 127 3.76 -20.21 2.56
C ALA A 127 4.08 -21.66 2.94
N ARG A 128 4.04 -22.63 2.01
CA ARG A 128 4.29 -24.06 2.32
C ARG A 128 5.76 -24.36 2.63
N THR A 129 6.66 -23.43 2.29
CA THR A 129 8.10 -23.53 2.58
C THR A 129 8.54 -22.48 3.59
N ALA A 130 9.75 -22.61 4.14
CA ALA A 130 10.32 -21.64 5.06
C ALA A 130 10.60 -20.26 4.42
N SER A 131 10.60 -20.16 3.09
CA SER A 131 10.77 -18.92 2.34
C SER A 131 9.53 -18.66 1.51
N PRO A 132 8.56 -17.90 2.03
CA PRO A 132 7.32 -17.65 1.32
C PRO A 132 7.54 -16.94 0.00
N ARG A 133 6.67 -17.24 -0.98
CA ARG A 133 6.65 -16.56 -2.28
C ARG A 133 5.31 -15.88 -2.44
N ILE A 134 5.33 -14.57 -2.62
CA ILE A 134 4.13 -13.75 -2.83
C ILE A 134 4.20 -13.16 -4.23
N GLU A 135 3.05 -13.15 -4.92
CA GLU A 135 2.86 -12.46 -6.18
C GLU A 135 1.56 -11.64 -6.12
N PHE A 136 1.60 -10.39 -6.57
CA PHE A 136 0.41 -9.55 -6.74
C PHE A 136 0.39 -8.91 -8.12
N HIS A 137 -0.82 -8.77 -8.66
CA HIS A 137 -1.06 -8.17 -9.97
C HIS A 137 -2.00 -6.95 -9.84
N PRO A 138 -1.57 -5.87 -9.16
CA PRO A 138 -2.40 -4.70 -8.93
C PRO A 138 -2.88 -4.06 -10.24
N ARG A 139 -4.14 -3.66 -10.23
CA ARG A 139 -4.77 -2.85 -11.26
C ARG A 139 -5.50 -1.69 -10.61
N LEU A 140 -5.12 -0.48 -10.97
CA LEU A 140 -5.73 0.77 -10.52
C LEU A 140 -6.23 1.52 -11.74
N ASN A 141 -7.40 2.12 -11.65
CA ASN A 141 -8.00 2.92 -12.71
C ASN A 141 -8.52 4.23 -12.12
N HIS A 142 -7.93 5.35 -12.52
CA HIS A 142 -8.30 6.71 -12.08
C HIS A 142 -8.40 6.87 -10.55
N VAL A 143 -7.47 6.27 -9.81
CA VAL A 143 -7.42 6.38 -8.34
C VAL A 143 -6.71 7.67 -7.94
N GLU A 144 -7.25 8.38 -6.95
CA GLU A 144 -6.59 9.57 -6.39
C GLU A 144 -5.32 9.17 -5.61
N ILE A 145 -4.14 9.49 -6.16
CA ILE A 145 -2.86 9.10 -5.54
C ILE A 145 -2.67 9.73 -4.15
N GLY A 146 -3.20 10.93 -3.94
CA GLY A 146 -3.12 11.63 -2.65
C GLY A 146 -3.81 10.86 -1.52
N THR A 147 -4.90 10.15 -1.81
CA THR A 147 -5.60 9.31 -0.83
C THR A 147 -4.72 8.17 -0.36
N ILE A 148 -4.02 7.50 -1.29
CA ILE A 148 -3.09 6.41 -0.97
C ILE A 148 -1.88 6.95 -0.18
N LEU A 149 -1.25 8.03 -0.65
CA LEU A 149 -0.08 8.60 0.02
C LEU A 149 -0.38 9.00 1.47
N LYS A 150 -1.55 9.60 1.70
CA LYS A 150 -2.03 9.93 3.05
C LYS A 150 -2.24 8.69 3.90
N ALA A 151 -2.89 7.65 3.38
CA ALA A 151 -3.16 6.41 4.11
C ALA A 151 -1.88 5.65 4.51
N PHE A 152 -0.79 5.84 3.78
CA PHE A 152 0.52 5.23 4.07
C PHE A 152 1.53 6.21 4.69
N ASN A 153 1.11 7.40 5.11
CA ASN A 153 1.94 8.43 5.75
C ASN A 153 3.18 8.82 4.93
N TYR A 154 3.05 8.91 3.60
CA TYR A 154 4.11 9.43 2.75
C TYR A 154 4.10 10.97 2.77
N PRO A 155 5.24 11.63 3.07
CA PRO A 155 5.31 13.09 3.25
C PRO A 155 5.33 13.87 1.92
N ILE A 156 4.80 13.28 0.83
CA ILE A 156 4.78 13.89 -0.49
C ILE A 156 3.37 14.38 -0.78
N SER A 157 3.22 15.67 -0.99
CA SER A 157 1.94 16.30 -1.34
C SER A 157 1.69 16.22 -2.85
N LEU A 158 1.44 15.00 -3.34
CA LEU A 158 1.13 14.72 -4.73
C LEU A 158 -0.36 14.41 -4.88
N THR A 159 -1.03 15.10 -5.80
CA THR A 159 -2.43 14.85 -6.18
C THR A 159 -2.51 14.52 -7.67
N GLY A 160 -3.61 13.89 -8.08
CA GLY A 160 -3.83 13.47 -9.47
C GLY A 160 -4.49 12.09 -9.55
N LYS A 161 -5.04 11.80 -10.73
CA LYS A 161 -5.63 10.50 -11.04
C LYS A 161 -4.53 9.58 -11.56
N MET A 162 -4.39 8.42 -10.94
CA MET A 162 -3.39 7.41 -11.28
C MET A 162 -4.08 6.14 -11.77
N SER A 163 -3.60 5.61 -12.89
CA SER A 163 -3.89 4.26 -13.36
C SER A 163 -2.60 3.45 -13.33
N LEU A 164 -2.69 2.19 -12.90
CA LEU A 164 -1.54 1.32 -12.70
C LEU A 164 -1.89 -0.09 -13.12
N VAL A 165 -0.99 -0.74 -13.85
CA VAL A 165 -1.00 -2.20 -14.03
C VAL A 165 0.39 -2.70 -13.72
N GLY A 166 0.51 -3.64 -12.78
CA GLY A 166 1.82 -4.14 -12.37
C GLY A 166 1.82 -5.63 -12.06
N ASP A 167 3.02 -6.19 -12.09
CA ASP A 167 3.33 -7.54 -11.66
C ASP A 167 4.44 -7.42 -10.61
N PHE A 168 4.16 -7.85 -9.39
CA PHE A 168 5.09 -7.72 -8.27
C PHE A 168 5.26 -9.04 -7.53
N SER A 169 6.47 -9.32 -7.07
CA SER A 169 6.79 -10.50 -6.27
C SER A 169 7.69 -10.16 -5.09
N GLY A 170 7.53 -10.89 -3.99
CA GLY A 170 8.25 -10.70 -2.73
C GLY A 170 8.14 -11.90 -1.80
N ALA A 171 8.62 -11.72 -0.58
CA ALA A 171 8.58 -12.75 0.48
C ALA A 171 7.78 -12.32 1.71
N ASP A 172 7.64 -11.00 1.94
CA ASP A 172 6.95 -10.44 3.11
C ASP A 172 6.00 -9.29 2.71
N ILE A 173 4.83 -9.24 3.34
CA ILE A 173 3.80 -8.19 3.17
C ILE A 173 3.97 -7.13 4.26
N ASP A 174 5.03 -6.34 4.14
CA ASP A 174 5.27 -5.17 4.99
C ASP A 174 5.91 -4.03 4.19
N ALA A 175 5.91 -2.82 4.76
CA ALA A 175 6.39 -1.62 4.06
C ALA A 175 7.90 -1.60 3.80
N GLU A 176 8.71 -2.20 4.67
CA GLU A 176 10.16 -2.27 4.53
C GLU A 176 10.56 -3.28 3.45
N ALA A 177 10.01 -4.49 3.53
CA ALA A 177 10.14 -5.49 2.47
C ALA A 177 9.66 -4.93 1.14
N PHE A 178 8.47 -4.30 1.11
CA PHE A 178 7.98 -3.67 -0.11
C PHE A 178 8.97 -2.67 -0.67
N ARG A 179 9.71 -1.90 0.15
CA ARG A 179 10.74 -0.94 -0.32
C ARG A 179 12.05 -1.59 -0.79
N HIS A 180 12.50 -2.67 -0.16
CA HIS A 180 13.86 -3.18 -0.36
C HIS A 180 13.97 -4.55 -1.04
N SER A 181 12.95 -5.41 -0.92
CA SER A 181 13.01 -6.81 -1.37
C SER A 181 12.10 -7.11 -2.55
N TRP A 182 11.00 -6.37 -2.69
CA TRP A 182 10.03 -6.60 -3.75
C TRP A 182 10.58 -6.24 -5.13
N LYS A 183 10.27 -7.11 -6.10
CA LYS A 183 10.68 -6.99 -7.51
C LYS A 183 9.45 -6.98 -8.38
N GLY A 184 9.48 -6.20 -9.46
CA GLY A 184 8.35 -6.13 -10.36
C GLY A 184 8.50 -5.07 -11.43
N LYS A 185 7.51 -5.05 -12.30
CA LYS A 185 7.32 -4.04 -13.33
C LYS A 185 5.93 -3.46 -13.16
N ALA A 186 5.79 -2.17 -13.45
CA ALA A 186 4.51 -1.52 -13.50
C ALA A 186 4.49 -0.50 -14.62
N HIS A 187 3.35 -0.44 -15.28
CA HIS A 187 2.96 0.64 -16.16
C HIS A 187 2.11 1.60 -15.33
N VAL A 188 2.51 2.87 -15.31
CA VAL A 188 1.84 3.91 -14.52
C VAL A 188 1.47 5.06 -15.44
N ASP A 189 0.19 5.36 -15.51
CA ASP A 189 -0.32 6.57 -16.15
C ASP A 189 -0.84 7.52 -15.06
N MET A 190 -0.51 8.81 -15.22
CA MET A 190 -1.00 9.84 -14.32
C MET A 190 -1.52 11.02 -15.13
N SER A 191 -2.65 11.56 -14.67
CA SER A 191 -3.29 12.74 -15.25
C SER A 191 -3.69 13.73 -14.17
N ASN A 192 -3.79 15.01 -14.56
CA ASN A 192 -4.13 16.12 -13.67
C ASN A 192 -3.23 16.17 -12.43
N THR A 193 -1.93 15.93 -12.64
CA THR A 193 -0.99 15.75 -11.53
C THR A 193 -0.56 17.10 -10.99
N ARG A 194 -0.54 17.23 -9.67
CA ARG A 194 -0.05 18.43 -9.00
C ARG A 194 0.82 18.04 -7.80
N LEU A 195 2.05 18.52 -7.81
CA LEU A 195 3.00 18.35 -6.73
C LEU A 195 3.11 19.66 -5.96
N GLU A 196 2.55 19.69 -4.76
CA GLU A 196 2.60 20.84 -3.84
C GLU A 196 3.94 20.87 -3.09
N GLY A 197 4.46 22.08 -2.84
CA GLY A 197 5.71 22.29 -2.11
C GLY A 197 6.98 22.13 -2.95
N MET A 198 6.82 21.91 -4.26
CA MET A 198 7.92 21.88 -5.22
C MET A 198 7.51 22.63 -6.47
N ASN A 199 8.02 23.85 -6.64
CA ASN A 199 7.88 24.62 -7.87
C ASN A 199 9.16 24.45 -8.72
N PHE A 200 9.12 23.55 -9.71
CA PHE A 200 10.28 23.31 -10.57
C PHE A 200 10.68 24.55 -11.38
N GLN A 201 9.74 25.44 -11.70
CA GLN A 201 10.05 26.69 -12.42
C GLN A 201 10.95 27.59 -11.55
N GLN A 202 10.63 27.69 -10.25
CA GLN A 202 11.49 28.41 -9.29
C GLN A 202 12.86 27.75 -9.14
N LEU A 203 12.94 26.41 -9.11
CA LEU A 203 14.23 25.71 -9.01
C LEU A 203 15.12 25.94 -10.25
N VAL A 204 14.54 25.95 -11.45
CA VAL A 204 15.28 26.25 -12.69
C VAL A 204 15.76 27.70 -12.69
N GLN A 205 14.90 28.65 -12.31
CA GLN A 205 15.29 30.06 -12.19
C GLN A 205 16.42 30.25 -11.17
N GLN A 206 16.30 29.65 -9.98
CA GLN A 206 17.36 29.67 -8.98
C GLN A 206 18.67 29.04 -9.48
N ALA A 207 18.60 27.98 -10.30
CA ALA A 207 19.77 27.38 -10.90
C ALA A 207 20.43 28.30 -11.95
N VAL A 208 19.63 28.99 -12.78
CA VAL A 208 20.10 29.94 -13.79
C VAL A 208 20.70 31.20 -13.15
N GLU A 209 20.02 31.77 -12.15
CA GLU A 209 20.51 32.88 -11.33
C GLU A 209 21.84 32.55 -10.65
N ARG A 210 21.96 31.35 -10.07
CA ARG A 210 23.21 30.87 -9.47
C ARG A 210 24.31 30.62 -10.50
N SER A 211 23.96 30.36 -11.76
CA SER A 211 24.91 30.20 -12.87
C SER A 211 25.32 31.52 -13.53
N GLY A 212 24.86 32.66 -13.01
CA GLY A 212 25.22 34.00 -13.50
C GLY A 212 24.38 34.51 -14.65
N GLY A 213 23.20 33.93 -14.89
CA GLY A 213 22.23 34.45 -15.86
C GLY A 213 21.37 35.56 -15.27
N ASP A 214 21.21 36.68 -16.00
CA ASP A 214 20.32 37.79 -15.62
C ASP A 214 18.85 37.35 -15.62
N ALA A 215 18.31 36.96 -14.46
CA ALA A 215 16.89 36.71 -14.28
C ALA A 215 16.16 38.02 -13.91
N GLN A 216 16.03 38.93 -14.86
CA GLN A 216 15.06 40.03 -14.75
C GLN A 216 13.77 39.64 -15.46
N GLN A 217 12.74 39.24 -14.69
CA GLN A 217 11.35 39.72 -14.78
C GLN A 217 10.31 38.76 -14.15
N SER A 218 9.40 39.39 -13.40
CA SER A 218 8.03 38.96 -13.04
C SER A 218 7.84 38.03 -11.83
N GLN A 219 7.89 38.64 -10.63
CA GLN A 219 7.22 38.13 -9.42
C GLN A 219 5.70 38.37 -9.52
N GLU A 220 5.02 37.67 -10.43
CA GLU A 220 3.56 37.64 -10.45
C GLU A 220 3.08 36.23 -10.08
N ASN A 221 2.62 36.12 -8.83
CA ASN A 221 1.80 35.03 -8.28
C ASN A 221 2.19 33.60 -8.70
N MET A 222 3.42 33.21 -8.38
CA MET A 222 3.88 31.84 -8.60
C MET A 222 3.28 30.91 -7.55
N ASP A 223 2.32 30.11 -7.98
CA ASP A 223 1.73 29.00 -7.21
C ASP A 223 2.85 28.05 -6.74
N ASN A 224 2.85 27.60 -5.48
CA ASN A 224 3.92 26.77 -4.89
C ASN A 224 3.84 25.28 -5.32
N ALA A 225 3.39 25.05 -6.54
CA ALA A 225 3.06 23.73 -7.03
C ALA A 225 3.49 23.55 -8.48
N THR A 226 3.93 22.33 -8.81
CA THR A 226 4.16 21.92 -10.20
C THR A 226 2.97 21.14 -10.70
N ARG A 227 2.39 21.56 -11.84
CA ARG A 227 1.39 20.80 -12.58
C ARG A 227 2.05 20.02 -13.71
N LEU A 228 1.69 18.75 -13.86
CA LEU A 228 2.15 17.87 -14.93
C LEU A 228 0.94 17.19 -15.56
N ASP A 229 0.77 17.38 -16.87
CA ASP A 229 -0.36 16.81 -17.60
C ASP A 229 -0.23 15.30 -17.77
N ARG A 230 1.00 14.78 -17.93
CA ARG A 230 1.30 13.35 -18.09
C ARG A 230 2.67 12.97 -17.51
N PHE A 231 2.74 11.80 -16.87
CA PHE A 231 4.00 11.13 -16.52
C PHE A 231 4.37 10.08 -17.58
N PRO A 232 5.66 9.85 -17.86
CA PRO A 232 6.07 8.78 -18.76
C PRO A 232 5.74 7.38 -18.17
N PRO A 233 5.30 6.44 -19.02
CA PRO A 233 4.60 5.22 -18.60
C PRO A 233 5.40 4.14 -17.87
N ASP A 234 6.73 4.09 -18.02
CA ASP A 234 7.53 2.94 -17.61
C ASP A 234 8.48 3.26 -16.44
N LEU A 235 8.24 2.65 -15.29
CA LEU A 235 9.12 2.71 -14.11
C LEU A 235 9.68 1.31 -13.81
N PRO A 236 10.87 0.94 -14.33
CA PRO A 236 11.53 -0.28 -13.92
C PRO A 236 12.04 -0.15 -12.49
N ARG A 237 11.68 -1.10 -11.62
CA ARG A 237 12.21 -1.16 -10.25
C ARG A 237 13.42 -2.08 -10.18
N ASN A 238 14.61 -1.49 -10.27
CA ASN A 238 15.88 -2.21 -10.15
C ASN A 238 16.54 -1.96 -8.79
N LYS A 239 17.21 -2.96 -8.21
CA LYS A 239 18.04 -2.78 -7.01
C LYS A 239 19.33 -2.04 -7.37
N GLY A 240 19.71 -1.02 -6.60
CA GLY A 240 21.02 -0.34 -6.67
C GLY A 240 20.90 1.20 -6.65
N PRO A 241 21.94 1.94 -6.20
CA PRO A 241 21.93 3.39 -6.22
C PRO A 241 21.78 3.88 -7.66
N LEU A 242 20.87 4.83 -7.86
CA LEU A 242 20.49 5.42 -9.14
C LEU A 242 21.73 5.90 -9.93
N PRO A 243 22.00 5.40 -11.15
CA PRO A 243 22.70 6.23 -12.12
C PRO A 243 21.70 7.28 -12.61
N HIS A 244 22.11 8.55 -12.58
CA HIS A 244 21.38 9.67 -13.17
C HIS A 244 20.96 9.31 -14.60
N ALA A 245 19.67 9.05 -14.80
CA ALA A 245 19.08 8.88 -16.12
C ALA A 245 18.14 10.06 -16.37
N ASP A 246 18.42 10.70 -17.49
CA ASP A 246 17.85 11.94 -18.00
C ASP A 246 16.30 11.92 -17.99
N ARG A 247 15.72 12.87 -17.27
CA ARG A 247 14.27 12.95 -17.04
C ARG A 247 13.66 13.76 -18.18
N GLY A 248 13.46 13.11 -19.33
CA GLY A 248 12.83 13.71 -20.53
C GLY A 248 11.33 13.97 -20.36
N GLY A 249 10.97 14.96 -19.54
CA GLY A 249 9.62 15.52 -19.51
C GLY A 249 9.48 16.61 -20.59
N ARG A 250 8.66 16.37 -21.62
CA ARG A 250 8.36 17.41 -22.62
C ARG A 250 7.42 18.43 -21.99
N SER A 251 7.99 19.56 -21.56
CA SER A 251 7.23 20.76 -21.22
C SER A 251 6.73 21.43 -22.51
N SER A 252 5.43 21.67 -22.62
CA SER A 252 4.85 22.43 -23.72
C SER A 252 4.95 23.92 -23.45
N LEU A 253 6.17 24.47 -23.40
CA LEU A 253 6.46 25.89 -23.55
C LEU A 253 7.90 26.01 -24.05
N LEU A 254 8.05 26.19 -25.37
CA LEU A 254 9.15 26.89 -26.08
C LEU A 254 8.99 26.58 -27.57
N ALA A 255 8.14 27.35 -28.23
CA ALA A 255 8.30 27.65 -29.64
C ALA A 255 8.70 29.12 -29.70
N VAL A 256 10.00 29.39 -29.82
CA VAL A 256 10.67 30.35 -30.74
C VAL A 256 12.14 29.95 -30.78
#